data_AF-A0A2E8SF34-F1
#
_entry.id   AF-A0A2E8SF34-F1
#
_cell.length_a   1.000
_cell.length_b   1.000
_cell.length_c   1.000
_cell.angle_alpha   90.00
_cell.angle_beta   90.00
_cell.angle_gamma   90.00
#
_symmetry.space_group_name_H-M   'P 1'
#
loop_
_entity.id
_entity.type
_entity.pdbx_description
1 polymer ?
#
loop_
_entity_poly.entity_id
_entity_poly.type
_entity_poly.pdbx_seq_one_letter_code
_entity_poly.pdbx_strand_id
1 'polypeptide(L)'
;MIALPITVIGTGLIYIFAFRFVNENNAKTWLSGYNTMSKAEQEKFDLKGYLTFFKSFFYNLGVYGTLIYFALFFMTDKQFAIWVWIAIQLLPIPFIIYKGNQFKNKK
;
A
#
# COMPACT_ATOMS: atom_id res chain seq x y z
N MET A 1 5.27 -22.49 -15.00
CA MET A 1 3.95 -22.05 -14.50
C MET A 1 3.82 -20.53 -14.64
N ILE A 2 3.08 -20.09 -15.67
CA ILE A 2 2.83 -18.68 -16.01
C ILE A 2 1.99 -17.96 -14.94
N ALA A 3 1.29 -18.72 -14.08
CA ALA A 3 0.45 -18.18 -13.02
C ALA A 3 1.18 -17.19 -12.08
N LEU A 4 2.44 -17.45 -11.69
CA LEU A 4 3.13 -16.59 -10.72
C LEU A 4 3.44 -15.18 -11.27
N PRO A 5 4.05 -15.02 -12.46
CA PRO A 5 4.18 -13.71 -13.08
C PRO A 5 2.85 -12.95 -13.24
N ILE A 6 1.78 -13.65 -13.63
CA ILE A 6 0.44 -13.04 -13.75
C ILE A 6 -0.05 -12.55 -12.39
N THR A 7 0.11 -13.34 -11.32
CA THR A 7 -0.26 -12.94 -9.96
C THR A 7 0.49 -11.68 -9.54
N VAL A 8 1.81 -11.62 -9.76
CA VAL A 8 2.61 -10.46 -9.40
C VAL A 8 2.19 -9.20 -10.16
N ILE A 9 1.92 -9.32 -11.47
CA ILE A 9 1.39 -8.21 -12.28
C ILE A 9 0.02 -7.78 -11.76
N GLY A 10 -0.90 -8.73 -11.57
CA GLY A 10 -2.25 -8.45 -11.09
C GLY A 10 -2.28 -7.74 -9.75
N THR A 11 -1.49 -8.21 -8.77
CA THR A 11 -1.34 -7.55 -7.47
C THR A 11 -0.77 -6.14 -7.61
N GLY A 12 0.28 -5.97 -8.43
CA GLY A 12 0.87 -4.64 -8.69
C GLY A 12 -0.15 -3.65 -9.27
N LEU A 13 -0.95 -4.08 -10.25
CA LEU A 13 -2.01 -3.26 -10.85
C LEU A 13 -3.10 -2.91 -9.82
N ILE A 14 -3.51 -3.86 -8.97
CA ILE A 14 -4.47 -3.58 -7.89
C ILE A 14 -3.93 -2.47 -6.98
N TYR A 15 -2.67 -2.52 -6.55
CA TYR A 15 -2.11 -1.47 -5.70
C TYR A 15 -2.01 -0.11 -6.40
N ILE A 16 -1.63 -0.11 -7.69
CA ILE A 16 -1.51 1.12 -8.49
C ILE A 16 -2.87 1.80 -8.70
N PHE A 17 -3.94 1.03 -8.90
CA PHE A 17 -5.25 1.55 -9.29
C PHE A 17 -6.27 1.61 -8.15
N ALA A 18 -6.44 0.55 -7.36
CA ALA A 18 -7.52 0.44 -6.38
C ALA A 18 -7.48 1.58 -5.34
N PHE A 19 -6.30 1.90 -4.83
CA PHE A 19 -6.17 2.94 -3.80
C PHE A 19 -6.30 4.37 -4.32
N ARG A 20 -6.25 4.58 -5.65
CA ARG A 20 -6.57 5.89 -6.25
C ARG A 20 -8.03 6.28 -6.07
N PHE A 21 -8.92 5.29 -5.98
CA PHE A 21 -10.36 5.51 -5.77
C PHE A 21 -10.71 5.97 -4.35
N VAL A 22 -9.81 5.80 -3.38
CA VAL A 22 -10.01 6.30 -2.01
C VAL A 22 -9.78 7.81 -1.99
N ASN A 23 -10.74 8.58 -1.51
CA ASN A 23 -10.70 10.04 -1.45
C ASN A 23 -11.43 10.55 -0.21
N GLU A 24 -11.44 11.87 0.00
CA GLU A 24 -12.01 12.48 1.21
C GLU A 24 -13.50 12.15 1.38
N ASN A 25 -14.26 12.03 0.28
CA ASN A 25 -15.71 11.77 0.31
C ASN A 25 -16.05 10.34 0.72
N ASN A 26 -15.18 9.37 0.42
CA ASN A 26 -15.41 7.96 0.70
C ASN A 26 -14.44 7.38 1.75
N ALA A 27 -13.61 8.21 2.37
CA ALA A 27 -12.63 7.80 3.38
C ALA A 27 -13.28 7.10 4.58
N LYS A 28 -14.47 7.53 5.01
CA LYS A 28 -15.21 6.84 6.10
C LYS A 28 -15.60 5.42 5.73
N THR A 29 -15.82 5.12 4.45
CA THR A 29 -16.16 3.76 4.01
C THR A 29 -14.92 2.89 3.85
N TRP A 30 -13.86 3.45 3.24
CA TRP A 30 -12.71 2.66 2.81
C TRP A 30 -11.51 2.65 3.77
N LEU A 31 -11.44 3.59 4.70
CA LEU A 31 -10.38 3.66 5.70
C LEU A 31 -10.93 3.31 7.07
N SER A 32 -10.89 2.02 7.42
CA SER A 32 -11.43 1.50 8.69
C SER A 32 -10.90 2.26 9.92
N GLY A 33 -9.60 2.59 9.94
CA GLY A 33 -9.00 3.37 11.02
C GLY A 33 -9.54 4.80 11.13
N TYR A 34 -9.98 5.42 10.03
CA TYR A 34 -10.64 6.73 10.05
C TYR A 34 -12.14 6.60 10.38
N ASN A 35 -12.80 5.53 9.91
CA ASN A 35 -14.20 5.23 10.20
C ASN A 35 -14.46 5.04 11.69
N THR A 36 -13.55 4.37 12.40
CA THR A 36 -13.69 4.06 13.83
C THR A 36 -13.35 5.24 14.75
N MET A 37 -12.75 6.31 14.22
CA MET A 37 -12.48 7.53 14.99
C MET A 37 -13.78 8.24 15.35
N SER A 38 -13.80 8.83 16.55
CA SER A 38 -14.83 9.79 16.94
C SER A 38 -14.79 11.04 16.04
N LYS A 39 -15.88 11.82 16.01
CA LYS A 39 -15.93 13.07 15.23
C LYS A 39 -14.81 14.04 15.62
N ALA A 40 -14.51 14.17 16.91
CA ALA A 40 -13.45 15.05 17.42
C ALA A 40 -12.04 14.58 16.98
N GLU A 41 -11.82 13.27 16.86
CA GLU A 41 -10.56 12.72 16.33
C GLU A 41 -10.47 12.92 14.81
N GLN A 42 -11.57 12.74 14.08
CA GLN A 42 -11.63 12.97 12.64
C GLN A 42 -11.31 14.44 12.30
N GLU A 43 -11.81 15.40 13.08
CA GLU A 43 -11.52 16.83 12.90
C GLU A 43 -10.04 17.19 13.08
N LYS A 44 -9.32 16.44 13.94
CA LYS A 44 -7.88 16.59 14.19
C LYS A 44 -7.01 15.76 13.25
N PHE A 45 -7.60 14.86 12.47
CA PHE A 45 -6.89 13.98 11.56
C PHE A 45 -6.56 14.71 10.25
N ASP A 46 -5.29 14.71 9.85
CA ASP A 46 -4.87 15.20 8.54
C ASP A 46 -5.20 14.17 7.45
N LEU A 47 -6.47 14.15 7.04
CA LEU A 47 -6.98 13.21 6.04
C LEU A 47 -6.31 13.39 4.67
N LYS A 48 -6.09 14.64 4.25
CA LYS A 48 -5.51 14.93 2.93
C LYS A 48 -4.03 14.51 2.87
N GLY A 49 -3.27 14.80 3.91
CA GLY A 49 -1.89 14.33 4.05
C GLY A 49 -1.82 12.81 4.09
N TYR A 50 -2.69 12.17 4.89
CA TYR A 50 -2.75 10.72 4.98
C TYR A 50 -3.06 10.07 3.62
N LEU A 51 -4.07 10.55 2.90
CA LEU A 51 -4.44 10.04 1.57
C LEU A 51 -3.31 10.18 0.56
N THR A 52 -2.58 11.30 0.60
CA THR A 52 -1.41 11.54 -0.28
C THR A 52 -0.32 10.51 0.00
N PHE A 53 0.01 10.32 1.28
CA PHE A 53 0.97 9.31 1.71
C PHE A 53 0.53 7.89 1.33
N PHE A 54 -0.70 7.52 1.67
CA PHE A 54 -1.26 6.18 1.49
C PHE A 54 -1.28 5.78 0.01
N LYS A 55 -1.73 6.67 -0.88
CA LYS A 55 -1.72 6.44 -2.32
C LYS A 55 -0.31 6.29 -2.87
N SER A 56 0.60 7.17 -2.46
CA SER A 56 2.00 7.11 -2.91
C SER A 56 2.68 5.82 -2.43
N PHE A 57 2.40 5.39 -1.20
CA PHE A 57 2.93 4.15 -0.65
C PHE A 57 2.52 2.94 -1.49
N PHE A 58 1.23 2.75 -1.74
CA PHE A 58 0.77 1.59 -2.52
C PHE A 58 1.13 1.67 -4.01
N TYR A 59 1.18 2.87 -4.58
CA TYR A 59 1.69 3.06 -5.94
C TYR A 59 3.14 2.57 -6.04
N ASN A 60 4.01 3.02 -5.12
CA ASN A 60 5.41 2.61 -5.08
C ASN A 60 5.55 1.11 -4.79
N LEU A 61 4.75 0.57 -3.87
CA LEU A 61 4.76 -0.87 -3.55
C LEU A 61 4.39 -1.72 -4.77
N GLY A 62 3.37 -1.29 -5.53
CA GLY A 62 2.99 -1.95 -6.78
C GLY A 62 4.08 -1.87 -7.84
N VAL A 63 4.60 -0.67 -8.14
CA VAL A 63 5.63 -0.47 -9.18
C VAL A 63 6.93 -1.17 -8.81
N TYR A 64 7.54 -0.83 -7.66
CA TYR A 64 8.85 -1.38 -7.30
C TYR A 64 8.77 -2.85 -6.92
N GLY A 65 7.70 -3.30 -6.26
CA GLY A 65 7.50 -4.72 -5.96
C GLY A 65 7.46 -5.57 -7.24
N THR A 66 6.70 -5.14 -8.25
CA THR A 66 6.65 -5.83 -9.55
C THR A 66 7.99 -5.78 -10.28
N LEU A 67 8.66 -4.62 -10.33
CA LEU A 67 9.96 -4.50 -11.01
C LEU A 67 11.05 -5.35 -10.36
N ILE A 68 11.14 -5.35 -9.02
CA ILE A 68 12.12 -6.14 -8.28
C ILE A 68 11.87 -7.64 -8.49
N TYR A 69 10.60 -8.07 -8.47
CA TYR A 69 10.26 -9.46 -8.79
C TYR A 69 10.78 -9.87 -10.17
N PHE A 70 10.53 -9.08 -11.21
CA PHE A 70 10.97 -9.44 -12.56
C PHE A 70 12.49 -9.40 -12.70
N ALA A 71 13.15 -8.41 -12.10
CA ALA A 71 14.61 -8.36 -12.06
C ALA A 71 15.18 -9.65 -11.45
N LEU A 72 14.70 -10.05 -10.26
CA LEU A 72 15.15 -11.28 -9.61
C LEU A 72 14.73 -12.54 -10.38
N PHE A 73 13.54 -12.57 -10.96
CA PHE A 73 13.06 -13.70 -11.76
C PHE A 73 14.00 -14.01 -12.94
N PHE A 74 14.63 -13.00 -13.55
CA PHE A 74 15.60 -13.19 -14.63
C PHE A 74 17.05 -13.37 -14.15
N MET A 75 17.37 -13.00 -12.91
CA MET A 75 18.73 -13.05 -12.36
C MET A 75 18.99 -14.22 -11.41
N THR A 76 17.94 -14.80 -10.83
CA THR A 76 18.01 -15.83 -9.79
C THR A 76 17.01 -16.96 -10.07
N ASP A 77 16.86 -17.90 -9.13
CA ASP A 77 15.78 -18.88 -9.20
C ASP A 77 14.43 -18.27 -8.82
N LYS A 78 13.37 -18.93 -9.28
CA LYS A 78 11.99 -18.51 -9.10
C LYS A 78 11.54 -18.52 -7.63
N GLN A 79 12.04 -19.44 -6.82
CA GLN A 79 11.68 -19.56 -5.41
C GLN A 79 12.25 -18.40 -4.61
N PHE A 80 13.49 -18.01 -4.88
CA PHE A 80 14.08 -16.81 -4.29
C PHE A 80 13.31 -15.54 -4.67
N ALA A 81 13.03 -15.34 -5.97
CA ALA A 81 12.31 -14.16 -6.45
C ALA A 81 10.92 -14.00 -5.80
N ILE A 82 10.18 -15.09 -5.61
CA ILE A 82 8.86 -15.02 -4.97
C ILE A 82 8.96 -14.76 -3.46
N TRP A 83 9.94 -15.33 -2.76
CA TRP A 83 10.14 -15.07 -1.34
C TRP A 83 10.50 -13.60 -1.08
N VAL A 84 11.37 -13.03 -1.91
CA VAL A 84 11.69 -11.59 -1.83
C VAL A 84 10.46 -10.74 -2.13
N TRP A 85 9.68 -11.09 -3.14
CA TRP A 85 8.44 -10.37 -3.45
C TRP A 85 7.44 -10.41 -2.29
N ILE A 86 7.26 -11.55 -1.62
CA ILE A 86 6.42 -11.67 -0.41
C ILE A 86 6.95 -10.79 0.72
N ALA A 87 8.27 -10.79 0.97
CA ALA A 87 8.88 -9.96 1.99
C ALA A 87 8.65 -8.46 1.73
N ILE A 88 8.74 -8.02 0.47
CA ILE A 88 8.43 -6.65 0.06
C ILE A 88 6.99 -6.26 0.40
N GLN A 89 6.03 -7.18 0.36
CA GLN A 89 4.64 -6.88 0.74
C GLN A 89 4.44 -6.76 2.25
N LEU A 90 5.14 -7.56 3.04
CA LEU A 90 4.89 -7.69 4.47
C LEU A 90 5.71 -6.72 5.32
N LEU A 91 7.01 -6.58 5.03
CA LEU A 91 7.93 -5.78 5.83
C LEU A 91 7.56 -4.29 5.92
N PRO A 92 6.97 -3.66 4.89
CA PRO A 92 6.54 -2.26 4.98
C PRO A 92 5.25 -2.02 5.77
N ILE A 93 4.51 -3.06 6.19
CA ILE A 93 3.23 -2.90 6.91
C ILE A 93 3.41 -2.21 8.28
N PRO A 94 4.37 -2.58 9.14
CA PRO A 94 4.63 -1.82 10.36
C PRO A 94 4.92 -0.33 10.11
N PHE A 95 5.63 -0.02 9.02
CA PHE A 95 5.94 1.35 8.63
C PHE A 95 4.69 2.14 8.21
N ILE A 96 3.76 1.55 7.45
CA ILE A 96 2.53 2.26 7.06
C ILE A 96 1.66 2.59 8.28
N ILE A 97 1.62 1.70 9.27
CA ILE A 97 0.88 1.90 10.52
C ILE A 97 1.52 3.02 11.35
N TYR A 98 2.84 2.94 11.56
CA TYR A 98 3.59 3.96 12.30
C TYR A 98 3.42 5.35 11.67
N LYS A 99 3.67 5.47 10.37
CA LYS A 99 3.56 6.75 9.65
C LYS A 99 2.11 7.23 9.56
N GLY A 100 1.15 6.30 9.42
CA GLY A 100 -0.28 6.60 9.44
C GLY A 100 -0.75 7.23 10.75
N ASN A 101 -0.24 6.78 11.89
CA ASN A 101 -0.59 7.35 13.20
C ASN A 101 -0.09 8.79 13.39
N GLN A 102 0.96 9.21 12.68
CA GLN A 102 1.46 10.60 12.75
C GLN A 102 0.46 11.62 12.20
N PHE A 103 -0.51 11.20 11.40
CA PHE A 103 -1.56 12.07 10.86
C PHE A 103 -2.72 12.32 11.85
N LYS A 104 -2.74 11.64 13.01
CA LYS A 104 -3.81 11.82 14.03
C LYS A 104 -3.78 13.17 14.72
N ASN A 105 -2.63 13.82 14.75
CA ASN A 105 -2.45 15.13 15.35
C ASN A 105 -2.03 16.09 14.25
N LYS A 106 -3.01 16.77 13.65
CA LYS A 106 -2.74 17.93 12.79
C LYS A 106 -1.90 18.94 13.59
N LYS A 107 -0.68 19.21 13.11
CA LYS A 107 0.16 20.27 13.66
C LYS A 107 -0.49 21.63 13.44
#